data_AF-A0A183B9Y3-F1
#
_entry.id   AF-A0A183B9Y3-F1
#
_cell.length_a   1.000
_cell.length_b   1.000
_cell.length_c   1.000
_cell.angle_alpha   90.00
_cell.angle_beta   90.00
_cell.angle_gamma   90.00
#
_symmetry.space_group_name_H-M   'P 1'
#
loop_
_entity.id
_entity.type
_entity.pdbx_description
1 polymer ?
#
loop_
_entity_poly.entity_id
_entity_poly.type
_entity_poly.pdbx_seq_one_letter_code
_entity_poly.pdbx_strand_id
1 'polypeptide(L)'
;LRIPDQRPLYQRLEEWSFSSDTKMMMVSCIRNGQTSSNPTYFVKGAVDRVLRHCIFVRDPSPSLSPPNPVSPGLATFDGPEESSSLSSSSQNHPLRPEHAELILKEASQLGLLGLRVLAVAEGPDPHRLTFHGLVGLWDPPRPGVDRCVRSLLESGVRVLMITGDSVETAKAIGELILFYFYDLLLIGPRNYGRSHFHMKAQ
;
A
#
# COMPACT_ATOMS: atom_id res chain seq x y z
N LEU A 1 12.90 6.36 14.82
CA LEU A 1 12.19 7.65 14.61
C LEU A 1 11.21 7.87 15.74
N ARG A 2 11.16 9.07 16.34
CA ARG A 2 10.11 9.45 17.30
C ARG A 2 9.06 10.25 16.53
N ILE A 3 8.02 9.56 16.05
CA ILE A 3 6.90 10.20 15.35
C ILE A 3 5.93 10.74 16.41
N PRO A 4 5.60 12.05 16.42
CA PRO A 4 4.65 12.61 17.37
C PRO A 4 3.26 11.99 17.21
N ASP A 5 2.60 11.63 18.32
CA ASP A 5 1.23 11.11 18.27
C ASP A 5 0.24 12.24 17.97
N GLN A 6 -0.29 12.25 16.76
CA GLN A 6 -1.27 13.24 16.30
C GLN A 6 -2.71 12.86 16.69
N ARG A 7 -2.97 11.63 17.17
CA ARG A 7 -4.33 11.15 17.48
C ARG A 7 -5.08 12.00 18.52
N PRO A 8 -4.43 12.55 19.58
CA PRO A 8 -5.12 13.42 20.54
C PRO A 8 -5.66 14.71 19.94
N LEU A 9 -5.22 15.09 18.73
CA LEU A 9 -5.72 16.25 18.02
C LEU A 9 -7.07 16.00 17.33
N TYR A 10 -7.54 14.75 17.31
CA TYR A 10 -8.74 14.34 16.58
C TYR A 10 -9.74 13.63 17.50
N GLN A 11 -11.01 13.96 17.33
CA GLN A 11 -12.13 13.19 17.86
C GLN A 11 -12.66 12.27 16.75
N ARG A 12 -12.65 10.96 16.99
CA ARG A 12 -13.26 9.98 16.06
C ARG A 12 -14.77 10.08 16.14
N LEU A 13 -15.43 10.17 14.99
CA LEU A 13 -16.89 10.20 14.89
C LEU A 13 -17.46 8.84 14.53
N GLU A 14 -16.97 8.26 13.42
CA GLU A 14 -17.47 7.00 12.88
C GLU A 14 -16.31 6.11 12.41
N GLU A 15 -16.55 4.80 12.42
CA GLU A 15 -15.61 3.78 11.97
C GLU A 15 -16.31 2.78 11.05
N TRP A 16 -15.79 2.65 9.84
CA TRP A 16 -16.12 1.56 8.93
C TRP A 16 -15.00 0.53 9.02
N SER A 17 -15.25 -0.52 9.80
CA SER A 17 -14.30 -1.60 10.02
C SER A 17 -13.97 -2.33 8.71
N PHE A 18 -12.81 -2.99 8.71
CA PHE A 18 -12.38 -3.80 7.58
C PHE A 18 -13.38 -4.95 7.32
N SER A 19 -13.68 -5.19 6.05
CA SER A 19 -14.38 -6.40 5.60
C SER A 19 -13.67 -7.01 4.39
N SER A 20 -13.86 -8.31 4.16
CA SER A 20 -13.31 -9.00 2.98
C SER A 20 -13.88 -8.48 1.65
N ASP A 21 -15.07 -7.87 1.69
CA ASP A 21 -15.75 -7.31 0.52
C ASP A 21 -15.19 -5.93 0.16
N THR A 22 -14.97 -5.07 1.16
CA THR A 22 -14.41 -3.72 0.96
C THR A 22 -12.89 -3.74 0.86
N LYS A 23 -12.22 -4.67 1.56
CA LYS A 23 -10.76 -4.78 1.75
C LYS A 23 -10.09 -3.48 2.20
N MET A 24 -10.81 -2.63 2.90
CA MET A 24 -10.30 -1.39 3.48
C MET A 24 -11.08 -1.07 4.75
N MET A 25 -10.45 -0.29 5.63
CA MET A 25 -11.12 0.35 6.76
C MET A 25 -10.99 1.86 6.64
N MET A 26 -11.97 2.57 7.19
CA MET A 26 -12.05 4.01 7.17
C MET A 26 -12.50 4.51 8.55
N VAL A 27 -11.96 5.65 8.98
CA VAL A 27 -12.46 6.37 10.15
C VAL A 27 -12.73 7.81 9.77
N SER A 28 -13.84 8.38 10.24
CA SER A 28 -14.08 9.82 10.16
C SER A 28 -13.70 10.48 11.48
N CYS A 29 -13.03 11.62 11.39
CA CYS A 29 -12.49 12.35 12.52
C CYS A 29 -12.75 13.84 12.36
N ILE A 30 -13.07 14.54 13.44
CA ILE A 30 -13.05 16.01 13.51
C ILE A 30 -11.78 16.43 14.25
N ARG A 31 -11.14 17.50 13.80
CA ARG A 31 -9.98 18.08 14.49
C ARG A 31 -10.44 18.92 15.67
N ASN A 32 -9.90 18.65 16.85
CA ASN A 32 -10.22 19.37 18.08
C ASN A 32 -9.83 20.85 17.96
N GLY A 33 -10.71 21.75 18.44
CA GLY A 33 -10.46 23.20 18.47
C GLY A 33 -10.81 23.97 17.20
N GLN A 34 -11.49 23.36 16.22
CA GLN A 34 -12.03 24.06 15.06
C GLN A 34 -13.55 24.29 15.18
N THR A 35 -13.99 25.53 14.96
CA THR A 35 -15.38 26.01 15.14
C THR A 35 -16.38 25.54 14.07
N SER A 36 -15.90 25.06 12.92
CA SER A 36 -16.72 24.47 11.85
C SER A 36 -15.87 23.51 11.02
N SER A 37 -15.57 22.34 11.59
CA SER A 37 -14.78 21.31 10.93
C SER A 37 -15.72 20.30 10.29
N ASN A 38 -15.74 20.25 8.96
CA ASN A 38 -16.16 19.05 8.25
C ASN A 38 -15.28 17.86 8.71
N PRO A 39 -15.80 16.63 8.70
CA PRO A 39 -15.01 15.47 9.06
C PRO A 39 -13.90 15.22 8.02
N THR A 40 -12.74 14.79 8.51
CA THR A 40 -11.67 14.22 7.69
C THR A 40 -11.75 12.70 7.77
N TYR A 41 -11.70 12.05 6.63
CA TYR A 41 -11.69 10.60 6.50
C TYR A 41 -10.25 10.12 6.35
N PHE A 42 -9.87 9.12 7.15
CA PHE A 42 -8.60 8.43 7.05
C PHE A 42 -8.84 6.99 6.65
N VAL A 43 -8.11 6.51 5.65
CA VAL A 43 -8.31 5.20 5.06
C VAL A 43 -7.00 4.42 5.04
N LYS A 44 -7.11 3.12 5.34
CA LYS A 44 -6.08 2.14 4.99
C LYS A 44 -6.68 0.86 4.43
N GLY A 45 -6.00 0.23 3.49
CA GLY A 45 -6.51 -1.01 2.89
C GLY A 45 -5.71 -1.52 1.70
N ALA A 46 -6.32 -2.44 0.97
CA ALA A 46 -5.78 -2.95 -0.29
C ALA A 46 -5.59 -1.83 -1.30
N VAL A 47 -4.45 -1.83 -1.99
CA VAL A 47 -4.01 -0.71 -2.85
C VAL A 47 -5.03 -0.41 -3.94
N ASP A 48 -5.51 -1.43 -4.64
CA ASP A 48 -6.52 -1.30 -5.69
C ASP A 48 -7.87 -0.79 -5.19
N ARG A 49 -8.19 -1.00 -3.91
CA ARG A 49 -9.45 -0.54 -3.30
C ARG A 49 -9.36 0.89 -2.85
N VAL A 50 -8.29 1.27 -2.18
CA VAL A 50 -8.09 2.65 -1.74
C VAL A 50 -7.98 3.61 -2.94
N LEU A 51 -7.27 3.22 -4.01
CA LEU A 51 -7.11 4.06 -5.20
C LEU A 51 -8.45 4.39 -5.89
N ARG A 52 -9.47 3.53 -5.82
CA ARG A 52 -10.79 3.81 -6.41
C ARG A 52 -11.52 4.99 -5.76
N HIS A 53 -11.15 5.32 -4.53
CA HIS A 53 -11.70 6.45 -3.78
C HIS A 53 -10.80 7.69 -3.87
N CYS A 54 -9.64 7.59 -4.52
CA CYS A 54 -8.68 8.69 -4.61
C CYS A 54 -8.89 9.48 -5.90
N ILE A 55 -8.99 10.80 -5.76
CA ILE A 55 -9.00 11.76 -6.88
C ILE A 55 -7.73 12.58 -6.94
N PHE A 56 -6.93 12.55 -5.87
CA PHE A 56 -5.64 13.21 -5.78
C PHE A 56 -4.54 12.23 -5.35
N VAL A 57 -3.30 12.58 -5.65
CA VAL A 57 -2.08 11.96 -5.13
C VAL A 57 -1.22 13.06 -4.51
N ARG A 58 -0.61 12.77 -3.36
CA ARG A 58 0.39 13.64 -2.73
C ARG A 58 1.76 13.23 -3.24
N ASP A 59 2.49 14.17 -3.83
CA ASP A 59 3.88 13.90 -4.20
C ASP A 59 4.71 13.65 -2.94
N PRO A 60 5.55 12.59 -2.91
CA PRO A 60 6.64 12.56 -1.96
C PRO A 60 7.52 13.78 -2.27
N SER A 61 7.89 14.54 -1.24
CA SER A 61 8.78 15.70 -1.31
C SER A 61 9.88 15.53 -2.37
N PRO A 62 10.25 16.58 -3.13
CA PRO A 62 10.81 16.48 -4.47
C PRO A 62 12.13 15.69 -4.50
N SER A 63 12.02 14.38 -4.72
CA SER A 63 13.14 13.52 -5.12
C SER A 63 12.71 12.39 -6.07
N LEU A 64 11.44 12.36 -6.49
CA LEU A 64 10.87 11.36 -7.39
C LEU A 64 10.13 11.96 -8.59
N SER A 65 10.42 13.20 -8.97
CA SER A 65 10.09 13.62 -10.34
C SER A 65 11.11 12.98 -11.30
N PRO A 66 10.68 12.28 -12.36
CA PRO A 66 11.58 12.02 -13.48
C PRO A 66 12.10 13.38 -14.00
N PRO A 67 13.38 13.47 -14.42
CA PRO A 67 13.90 14.72 -14.95
C PRO A 67 13.01 15.16 -16.12
N ASN A 68 12.36 16.32 -15.96
CA ASN A 68 11.69 16.97 -17.07
C ASN A 68 12.68 17.05 -18.24
N PRO A 69 12.31 16.69 -19.48
CA PRO A 69 13.17 16.95 -20.62
C PRO A 69 13.35 18.47 -20.72
N VAL A 70 14.54 18.92 -20.32
CA VAL A 70 14.97 20.32 -20.41
C VAL A 70 14.92 20.70 -21.89
N SER A 71 14.05 21.65 -22.22
CA SER A 71 14.09 22.29 -23.53
C SER A 71 15.42 23.05 -23.64
N PRO A 72 16.23 22.83 -24.69
CA PRO A 72 17.51 23.51 -24.82
C PRO A 72 17.26 24.96 -25.25
N GLY A 73 17.48 25.92 -24.35
CA GLY A 73 17.24 27.34 -24.63
C GLY A 73 17.79 28.28 -23.56
N LEU A 74 19.11 28.46 -23.58
CA LEU A 74 19.88 29.68 -23.27
C LEU A 74 19.18 30.83 -22.49
N ALA A 75 19.57 31.05 -21.22
CA ALA A 75 19.87 32.38 -20.66
C ALA A 75 20.50 32.27 -19.25
N THR A 76 21.75 32.73 -19.15
CA THR A 76 22.46 33.18 -17.95
C THR A 76 21.74 34.33 -17.25
N PHE A 77 21.67 34.39 -15.92
CA PHE A 77 21.69 35.64 -15.12
C PHE A 77 22.04 35.38 -13.64
N ASP A 78 22.95 36.21 -13.12
CA ASP A 78 23.52 36.27 -11.77
C ASP A 78 22.54 36.77 -10.70
N GLY A 79 22.71 36.32 -9.44
CA GLY A 79 22.37 37.13 -8.25
C GLY A 79 21.67 36.39 -7.09
N PRO A 80 21.90 36.80 -5.82
CA PRO A 80 21.88 35.90 -4.67
C PRO A 80 20.67 36.04 -3.74
N GLU A 81 20.43 34.95 -2.99
CA GLU A 81 19.70 34.83 -1.71
C GLU A 81 18.30 35.43 -1.54
N GLU A 82 17.29 34.57 -1.45
CA GLU A 82 16.18 34.78 -0.52
C GLU A 82 15.87 33.50 0.27
N SER A 83 16.13 33.61 1.57
CA SER A 83 15.74 32.70 2.62
C SER A 83 14.23 32.71 2.79
N SER A 84 13.54 31.80 2.11
CA SER A 84 12.11 31.53 2.32
C SER A 84 11.93 30.15 2.95
N SER A 85 11.71 30.18 4.27
CA SER A 85 10.84 29.27 5.03
C SER A 85 10.42 27.97 4.32
N LEU A 86 11.07 26.86 4.71
CA LEU A 86 10.60 25.49 4.47
C LEU A 86 9.20 25.28 5.08
N SER A 87 8.17 25.68 4.35
CA SER A 87 6.87 25.06 4.42
C SER A 87 6.82 24.06 3.27
N SER A 88 7.24 22.82 3.54
CA SER A 88 7.09 21.71 2.61
C SER A 88 5.59 21.43 2.44
N SER A 89 4.93 22.26 1.65
CA SER A 89 3.54 22.09 1.29
C SER A 89 3.53 20.97 0.25
N SER A 90 3.37 19.74 0.74
CA SER A 90 3.14 18.58 -0.12
C SER A 90 1.93 18.88 -1.00
N GLN A 91 2.19 19.19 -2.27
CA GLN A 91 1.15 19.62 -3.20
C GLN A 91 0.33 18.40 -3.61
N ASN A 92 -1.00 18.55 -3.62
CA ASN A 92 -1.91 17.51 -4.08
C ASN A 92 -2.12 17.67 -5.59
N HIS A 93 -1.84 16.62 -6.36
CA HIS A 93 -2.03 16.59 -7.82
C HIS A 93 -3.21 15.67 -8.19
N PRO A 94 -3.94 15.93 -9.28
CA PRO A 94 -4.97 15.02 -9.76
C PRO A 94 -4.40 13.61 -9.99
N LEU A 95 -5.09 12.59 -9.48
CA LEU A 95 -4.73 11.19 -9.71
C LEU A 95 -5.09 10.82 -11.15
N ARG A 96 -4.07 10.74 -12.02
CA ARG A 96 -4.19 10.28 -13.40
C ARG A 96 -3.99 8.76 -13.48
N PRO A 97 -4.45 8.10 -14.56
CA PRO A 97 -4.24 6.67 -14.76
C PRO A 97 -2.76 6.25 -14.66
N GLU A 98 -1.85 7.08 -15.19
CA GLU A 98 -0.40 6.86 -15.11
C GLU A 98 0.11 6.76 -13.67
N HIS A 99 -0.40 7.59 -12.75
CA HIS A 99 -0.05 7.54 -11.34
C HIS A 99 -0.53 6.24 -10.69
N ALA A 100 -1.77 5.84 -10.98
CA ALA A 100 -2.35 4.61 -10.43
C ALA A 100 -1.56 3.37 -10.89
N GLU A 101 -1.15 3.31 -12.16
CA GLU A 101 -0.33 2.22 -12.69
C GLU A 101 1.04 2.15 -12.00
N LEU A 102 1.72 3.30 -11.83
CA LEU A 102 2.99 3.36 -11.10
C LEU A 102 2.85 2.92 -9.65
N ILE A 103 1.80 3.35 -8.95
CA ILE A 103 1.53 2.96 -7.56
C ILE A 103 1.27 1.46 -7.45
N LEU A 104 0.47 0.89 -8.35
CA LEU A 104 0.19 -0.56 -8.37
C LEU A 104 1.45 -1.38 -8.68
N LYS A 105 2.30 -0.89 -9.59
CA LYS A 105 3.59 -1.50 -9.90
C LYS A 105 4.50 -1.50 -8.68
N GLU A 106 4.63 -0.38 -7.99
CA GLU A 106 5.43 -0.26 -6.76
C GLU A 106 4.90 -1.19 -5.65
N ALA A 107 3.58 -1.23 -5.46
CA ALA A 107 2.96 -2.16 -4.51
C ALA A 107 3.27 -3.62 -4.82
N SER A 108 3.25 -4.00 -6.11
CA SER A 108 3.65 -5.34 -6.55
C SER A 108 5.12 -5.62 -6.24
N GLN A 109 6.03 -4.67 -6.47
CA GLN A 109 7.45 -4.83 -6.11
C GLN A 109 7.65 -5.04 -4.61
N LEU A 110 6.99 -4.23 -3.77
CA LEU A 110 7.03 -4.43 -2.32
C LEU A 110 6.47 -5.80 -1.90
N GLY A 111 5.41 -6.25 -2.56
CA GLY A 111 4.85 -7.59 -2.36
C GLY A 111 5.85 -8.70 -2.70
N LEU A 112 6.60 -8.57 -3.80
CA LEU A 112 7.66 -9.53 -4.18
C LEU A 112 8.80 -9.61 -3.16
N LEU A 113 9.00 -8.58 -2.35
CA LEU A 113 9.93 -8.60 -1.21
C LEU A 113 9.34 -9.30 0.03
N GLY A 114 8.14 -9.89 -0.07
CA GLY A 114 7.44 -10.55 1.04
C GLY A 114 6.76 -9.58 2.01
N LEU A 115 6.59 -8.31 1.64
CA LEU A 115 5.91 -7.33 2.49
C LEU A 115 4.39 -7.43 2.31
N ARG A 116 3.64 -7.28 3.40
CA ARG A 116 2.20 -6.98 3.34
C ARG A 116 2.05 -5.49 3.03
N VAL A 117 1.50 -5.18 1.87
CA VAL A 117 1.40 -3.81 1.36
C VAL A 117 0.01 -3.24 1.62
N LEU A 118 -0.06 -2.06 2.23
CA LEU A 118 -1.28 -1.28 2.44
C LEU A 118 -1.15 0.08 1.78
N ALA A 119 -2.22 0.55 1.15
CA ALA A 119 -2.35 1.95 0.77
C ALA A 119 -2.94 2.77 1.91
N VAL A 120 -2.52 4.03 2.03
CA VAL A 120 -3.08 5.01 2.95
C VAL A 120 -3.52 6.26 2.20
N ALA A 121 -4.66 6.81 2.60
CA ALA A 121 -5.25 8.00 1.99
C ALA A 121 -6.04 8.82 3.01
N GLU A 122 -6.18 10.12 2.75
CA GLU A 122 -6.99 11.04 3.56
C GLU A 122 -7.85 11.95 2.67
N GLY A 123 -8.99 12.41 3.16
CA GLY A 123 -9.80 13.38 2.42
C GLY A 123 -10.99 13.93 3.18
N PRO A 124 -11.63 14.99 2.69
CA PRO A 124 -12.82 15.59 3.31
C PRO A 124 -14.12 14.82 3.00
N ASP A 125 -14.07 13.85 2.07
CA ASP A 125 -15.21 13.06 1.62
C ASP A 125 -14.76 11.61 1.33
N PRO A 126 -15.56 10.59 1.67
CA PRO A 126 -15.17 9.18 1.58
C PRO A 126 -14.95 8.67 0.14
N HIS A 127 -15.38 9.42 -0.88
CA HIS A 127 -15.20 9.12 -2.29
C HIS A 127 -14.22 10.08 -2.99
N ARG A 128 -13.69 11.08 -2.26
CA ARG A 128 -12.77 12.09 -2.78
C ARG A 128 -11.52 12.20 -1.91
N LEU A 129 -10.72 11.15 -1.92
CA LEU A 129 -9.51 11.02 -1.13
C LEU A 129 -8.27 11.48 -1.90
N THR A 130 -7.22 11.76 -1.13
CA THR A 130 -5.86 11.99 -1.59
C THR A 130 -5.01 10.79 -1.17
N PHE A 131 -4.43 10.10 -2.15
CA PHE A 131 -3.48 9.03 -1.88
C PHE A 131 -2.19 9.60 -1.28
N HIS A 132 -1.71 9.02 -0.17
CA HIS A 132 -0.48 9.47 0.48
C HIS A 132 0.71 8.55 0.28
N GLY A 133 0.48 7.25 0.09
CA GLY A 133 1.57 6.32 -0.05
C GLY A 133 1.21 4.88 0.25
N LEU A 134 2.25 4.06 0.19
CA LEU A 134 2.23 2.66 0.52
C LEU A 134 2.96 2.42 1.84
N VAL A 135 2.47 1.46 2.61
CA VAL A 135 3.11 0.95 3.82
C VAL A 135 3.38 -0.53 3.59
N GLY A 136 4.66 -0.89 3.55
CA GLY A 136 5.11 -2.28 3.54
C GLY A 136 5.34 -2.77 4.97
N LEU A 137 4.63 -3.83 5.36
CA LEU A 137 4.75 -4.48 6.66
C LEU A 137 5.49 -5.81 6.50
N TRP A 138 6.66 -5.93 7.11
CA TRP A 138 7.36 -7.20 7.20
C TRP A 138 6.68 -8.09 8.25
N ASP A 139 6.05 -9.17 7.79
CA ASP A 139 5.35 -10.15 8.62
C ASP A 139 5.93 -11.55 8.33
N PRO A 140 7.13 -11.87 8.84
CA PRO A 140 7.81 -13.10 8.52
C PRO A 140 7.10 -14.31 9.14
N PRO A 141 7.33 -15.51 8.58
CA PRO A 141 6.87 -16.75 9.18
C PRO A 141 7.38 -16.89 10.62
N ARG A 142 6.56 -17.46 11.51
CA ARG A 142 6.97 -17.69 12.90
C ARG A 142 8.19 -18.63 12.92
N PRO A 143 9.13 -18.45 13.87
CA PRO A 143 10.26 -19.37 14.01
C PRO A 143 9.81 -20.83 14.13
N GLY A 144 10.43 -21.74 13.38
CA GLY A 144 10.15 -23.17 13.40
C GLY A 144 9.04 -23.63 12.43
N VAL A 145 8.31 -22.70 11.79
CA VAL A 145 7.29 -23.05 10.78
C VAL A 145 7.92 -23.81 9.61
N ASP A 146 9.14 -23.42 9.20
CA ASP A 146 9.92 -24.09 8.16
C ASP A 146 10.16 -25.57 8.48
N ARG A 147 10.52 -25.89 9.73
CA ARG A 147 10.77 -27.27 10.18
C ARG A 147 9.47 -28.07 10.22
N CYS A 148 8.40 -27.49 10.77
CA CYS A 148 7.10 -28.16 10.82
C CYS A 148 6.58 -28.48 9.42
N VAL A 149 6.66 -27.52 8.49
CA VAL A 149 6.25 -27.71 7.10
C VAL A 149 7.09 -28.80 6.45
N ARG A 150 8.42 -28.78 6.61
CA ARG A 150 9.30 -29.83 6.08
C ARG A 150 8.93 -31.22 6.60
N SER A 151 8.72 -31.39 7.90
CA SER A 151 8.34 -32.70 8.47
C SER A 151 6.98 -33.19 7.96
N LEU A 152 6.01 -32.29 7.76
CA LEU A 152 4.73 -32.66 7.18
C LEU A 152 4.89 -33.13 5.72
N LEU A 153 5.67 -32.39 4.92
CA LEU A 153 5.95 -32.77 3.53
C LEU A 153 6.68 -34.11 3.43
N GLU A 154 7.71 -34.34 4.25
CA GLU A 154 8.45 -35.62 4.32
C GLU A 154 7.56 -36.80 4.72
N SER A 155 6.49 -36.56 5.48
CA SER A 155 5.50 -37.58 5.84
C SER A 155 4.45 -37.84 4.76
N GLY A 156 4.52 -37.15 3.61
CA GLY A 156 3.55 -37.25 2.52
C GLY A 156 2.27 -36.44 2.74
N VAL A 157 2.21 -35.56 3.74
CA VAL A 157 1.07 -34.66 3.97
C VAL A 157 1.16 -33.47 3.03
N ARG A 158 0.08 -33.21 2.29
CA ARG A 158 -0.03 -32.01 1.45
C ARG A 158 -0.25 -30.77 2.32
N VAL A 159 0.59 -29.76 2.13
CA VAL A 159 0.50 -28.46 2.82
C VAL A 159 -0.05 -27.41 1.86
N LEU A 160 -1.06 -26.65 2.28
CA LEU A 160 -1.63 -25.54 1.52
C LEU A 160 -1.48 -24.23 2.30
N MET A 161 -1.03 -23.17 1.62
CA MET A 161 -0.99 -21.82 2.17
C MET A 161 -2.28 -21.07 1.82
N ILE A 162 -3.06 -20.72 2.83
CA ILE A 162 -4.24 -19.86 2.69
C ILE A 162 -3.90 -18.50 3.28
N THR A 163 -3.90 -17.45 2.46
CA THR A 163 -3.64 -16.08 2.90
C THR A 163 -4.59 -15.08 2.24
N GLY A 164 -4.85 -13.98 2.96
CA GLY A 164 -5.57 -12.81 2.43
C GLY A 164 -4.65 -11.76 1.78
N ASP A 165 -3.35 -12.03 1.72
CA ASP A 165 -2.36 -11.14 1.11
C ASP A 165 -2.42 -11.11 -0.42
N SER A 166 -1.62 -10.23 -1.03
CA SER A 166 -1.43 -10.24 -2.47
C SER A 166 -0.74 -11.53 -2.92
N VAL A 167 -0.92 -11.86 -4.20
CA VAL A 167 -0.29 -13.04 -4.81
C VAL A 167 1.22 -12.96 -4.73
N GLU A 168 1.78 -11.77 -4.89
CA GLU A 168 3.22 -11.49 -4.81
C GLU A 168 3.76 -11.76 -3.41
N THR A 169 3.13 -11.21 -2.37
CA THR A 169 3.49 -11.46 -0.97
C THR A 169 3.39 -12.95 -0.65
N ALA A 170 2.31 -13.59 -1.07
CA ALA A 170 2.08 -15.00 -0.79
C ALA A 170 3.12 -15.91 -1.46
N LYS A 171 3.54 -15.59 -2.69
CA LYS A 171 4.63 -16.30 -3.37
C LYS A 171 5.96 -16.10 -2.66
N ALA A 172 6.32 -14.87 -2.33
CA ALA A 172 7.58 -14.57 -1.65
C ALA A 172 7.66 -15.25 -0.27
N ILE A 173 6.59 -15.17 0.54
CA ILE A 173 6.52 -15.87 1.82
C ILE A 173 6.47 -17.40 1.63
N GLY A 174 5.76 -17.87 0.60
CA GLY A 174 5.71 -19.28 0.23
C GLY A 174 7.10 -19.83 -0.09
N GLU A 175 7.92 -19.11 -0.86
CA GLU A 175 9.30 -19.51 -1.18
C GLU A 175 10.18 -19.59 0.07
N LEU A 176 9.97 -18.70 1.05
CA LEU A 176 10.70 -18.74 2.33
C LEU A 176 10.40 -20.00 3.17
N ILE A 177 9.19 -20.56 3.07
CA ILE A 177 8.73 -21.67 3.94
C ILE A 177 8.68 -23.02 3.20
N LEU A 178 8.17 -23.04 1.98
CA LEU A 178 7.71 -24.24 1.26
C LEU A 178 8.73 -24.79 0.26
N PHE A 179 9.93 -24.19 0.14
CA PHE A 179 11.06 -24.70 -0.66
C PHE A 179 10.64 -25.33 -2.00
N TYR A 180 10.18 -24.52 -2.97
CA TYR A 180 9.94 -24.83 -4.40
C TYR A 180 9.24 -26.15 -4.83
N PHE A 181 8.79 -27.04 -3.94
CA PHE A 181 8.49 -28.43 -4.33
C PHE A 181 7.03 -28.86 -4.34
N TYR A 182 6.06 -28.03 -3.94
CA TYR A 182 4.65 -28.45 -3.96
C TYR A 182 3.69 -27.31 -4.30
N ASP A 183 2.56 -27.68 -4.91
CA ASP A 183 1.53 -26.79 -5.45
C ASP A 183 1.08 -25.72 -4.45
N LEU A 184 1.57 -24.48 -4.62
CA LEU A 184 1.07 -23.33 -3.88
C LEU A 184 -0.29 -22.93 -4.47
N LEU A 185 -1.38 -23.51 -3.94
CA LEU A 185 -2.73 -23.07 -4.29
C LEU A 185 -3.09 -21.81 -3.50
N LEU A 186 -2.96 -20.65 -4.12
CA LEU A 186 -3.40 -19.38 -3.57
C LEU A 186 -4.91 -19.20 -3.79
N ILE A 187 -5.69 -19.30 -2.73
CA ILE A 187 -7.14 -19.04 -2.77
C ILE A 187 -7.39 -17.60 -2.29
N GLY A 188 -7.50 -16.66 -3.24
CA GLY A 188 -7.98 -15.30 -2.98
C GLY A 188 -9.51 -15.22 -2.88
N PRO A 189 -10.08 -14.17 -2.27
CA PRO A 189 -11.53 -14.04 -2.14
C PRO A 189 -12.18 -13.88 -3.53
N ARG A 190 -13.09 -14.82 -3.83
CA ARG A 190 -14.11 -14.89 -4.90
C ARG A 190 -14.00 -13.77 -5.95
N ASN A 191 -13.35 -14.04 -7.08
CA ASN A 191 -13.61 -13.47 -8.43
C ASN A 191 -12.40 -13.46 -9.39
N TYR A 192 -11.29 -14.13 -9.07
CA TYR A 192 -10.43 -14.62 -10.14
C TYR A 192 -10.95 -16.00 -10.56
N GLY A 193 -11.48 -16.06 -11.78
CA GLY A 193 -11.91 -17.31 -12.40
C GLY A 193 -10.80 -18.35 -12.38
N ARG A 194 -11.16 -19.60 -12.69
CA ARG A 194 -10.24 -20.73 -12.90
C ARG A 194 -9.14 -20.37 -13.90
N SER A 195 -8.13 -19.60 -13.51
CA SER A 195 -6.86 -19.55 -14.20
C SER A 195 -6.07 -20.72 -13.62
N HIS A 196 -6.14 -21.83 -14.37
CA HIS A 196 -5.32 -23.01 -14.18
C HIS A 196 -3.88 -22.61 -13.85
N PHE A 197 -3.44 -22.91 -12.63
CA PHE A 197 -2.03 -23.08 -12.34
C PHE A 197 -1.76 -24.58 -12.44
N HIS A 198 -1.05 -24.95 -13.50
CA HIS A 198 -0.60 -26.31 -13.75
C HIS A 198 0.90 -26.30 -13.53
N MET A 199 1.39 -27.04 -12.53
CA MET A 199 2.79 -27.42 -12.48
C MET A 199 2.83 -28.95 -12.55
N LYS A 200 3.06 -29.46 -13.76
CA LYS A 200 3.45 -30.86 -13.94
C LYS A 200 4.88 -31.01 -13.46
N ALA A 201 5.11 -31.92 -12.53
CA ALA A 201 6.38 -32.64 -12.43
C ALA A 201 6.04 -34.11 -12.14
N GLN A 202 6.56 -34.99 -13.00
CA GLN A 202 6.50 -36.44 -12.88
C GLN A 202 7.35 -36.93 -11.71
#